data_AF-A0A9E5EBM3-F1
#
_entry.id   AF-A0A9E5EBM3-F1
#
_cell.length_a   1.000
_cell.length_b   1.000
_cell.length_c   1.000
_cell.angle_alpha   90.00
_cell.angle_beta   90.00
_cell.angle_gamma   90.00
#
_symmetry.space_group_name_H-M   'P 1'
#
loop_
_entity.id
_entity.type
_entity.pdbx_description
1 polymer ?
#
loop_
_entity_poly.entity_id
_entity_poly.type
_entity_poly.pdbx_seq_one_letter_code
_entity_poly.pdbx_strand_id
1 'polypeptide(L)'
;MKIGTIVTATDLNPLYSDFIPNFIKAWNAVLPEADVHIVLIADSIPESLLPWSSNLKLFKPIEGLHTAFQAQCIRLLYPREVLRDEGVLITDMDMFPANRRYYVNSIESAPDS
;
A
#
# COMPACT_ATOMS: atom_id res chain seq x y z
N MET A 1 1.54 16.75 7.35
CA MET A 1 2.64 15.77 7.12
C MET A 1 2.77 15.64 5.61
N LYS A 2 3.98 15.48 5.04
CA LYS A 2 4.12 15.47 3.56
C LYS A 2 3.77 14.15 2.88
N ILE A 3 3.72 13.06 3.62
CA ILE A 3 3.21 11.77 3.16
C ILE A 3 1.86 11.55 3.84
N GLY A 4 0.79 11.48 3.06
CA GLY A 4 -0.57 11.23 3.56
C GLY A 4 -1.03 9.79 3.32
N THR A 5 -0.43 9.08 2.37
CA THR A 5 -0.85 7.71 2.05
C THR A 5 0.34 6.84 1.68
N ILE A 6 0.35 5.63 2.23
CA ILE A 6 1.23 4.53 1.84
C ILE A 6 0.46 3.62 0.89
N VAL A 7 0.99 3.39 -0.30
CA VAL A 7 0.39 2.52 -1.31
C VAL A 7 1.30 1.32 -1.58
N THR A 8 0.71 0.13 -1.53
CA THR A 8 1.31 -1.08 -2.07
C THR A 8 0.27 -1.88 -2.84
N ALA A 9 0.69 -2.98 -3.45
CA ALA A 9 -0.20 -3.90 -4.15
C ALA A 9 0.31 -5.34 -4.02
N THR A 10 -0.61 -6.29 -4.02
CA THR A 10 -0.32 -7.72 -4.05
C THR A 10 -1.46 -8.48 -4.71
N ASP A 11 -1.22 -9.70 -5.13
CA ASP A 11 -2.26 -10.68 -5.44
C ASP A 11 -2.46 -11.64 -4.25
N LEU A 12 -3.19 -12.74 -4.48
CA LEU A 12 -3.45 -13.79 -3.50
C LEU A 12 -2.32 -14.82 -3.34
N ASN A 13 -1.11 -14.55 -3.85
CA ASN A 13 0.04 -15.39 -3.56
C ASN A 13 0.38 -15.30 -2.06
N PRO A 14 0.29 -16.41 -1.29
CA PRO A 14 0.52 -16.41 0.15
C PRO A 14 1.91 -15.89 0.55
N LEU A 15 2.92 -16.06 -0.33
CA LEU A 15 4.26 -15.53 -0.10
C LEU A 15 4.30 -14.01 0.04
N TYR A 16 3.26 -13.29 -0.41
CA TYR A 16 3.13 -11.85 -0.28
C TYR A 16 1.87 -11.43 0.48
N SER A 17 0.72 -12.06 0.22
CA SER A 17 -0.54 -11.69 0.88
C SER A 17 -0.52 -11.89 2.40
N ASP A 18 0.27 -12.85 2.89
CA ASP A 18 0.39 -13.11 4.33
C ASP A 18 1.13 -11.98 5.06
N PHE A 19 1.83 -11.09 4.35
CA PHE A 19 2.42 -9.89 4.94
C PHE A 19 1.40 -8.77 5.20
N ILE A 20 0.22 -8.78 4.56
CA ILE A 20 -0.77 -7.70 4.66
C ILE A 20 -1.03 -7.26 6.13
N PRO A 21 -1.30 -8.17 7.09
CA PRO A 21 -1.55 -7.77 8.47
C PRO A 21 -0.35 -7.08 9.11
N ASN A 22 0.86 -7.58 8.85
CA ASN A 22 2.08 -7.02 9.42
C ASN A 22 2.47 -5.71 8.73
N PHE A 23 2.17 -5.56 7.44
CA PHE A 23 2.46 -4.37 6.66
C PHE A 23 1.65 -3.18 7.20
N ILE A 24 0.35 -3.39 7.39
CA ILE A 24 -0.55 -2.39 7.98
C ILE A 24 -0.07 -2.00 9.39
N LYS A 25 0.22 -2.99 10.24
CA LYS A 25 0.68 -2.74 11.61
C LYS A 25 2.00 -1.97 11.64
N ALA A 26 2.96 -2.33 10.80
CA ALA A 26 4.27 -1.68 10.77
C ALA A 26 4.17 -0.23 10.29
N TRP A 27 3.42 0.04 9.21
CA TRP A 27 3.22 1.40 8.73
C TRP A 27 2.43 2.26 9.71
N ASN A 28 1.36 1.73 10.33
CA ASN A 28 0.62 2.46 11.36
C ASN A 28 1.47 2.75 12.60
N ALA A 29 2.44 1.88 12.93
CA ALA A 29 3.36 2.13 14.04
C ALA A 29 4.39 3.24 13.73
N VAL A 30 4.85 3.34 12.48
CA VAL A 30 5.89 4.30 12.07
C VAL A 30 5.30 5.65 11.63
N LEU A 31 4.20 5.62 10.89
CA LEU A 31 3.48 6.78 10.34
C LEU A 31 1.96 6.65 10.62
N PRO A 32 1.51 6.77 11.88
CA PRO A 32 0.10 6.64 12.25
C PRO A 32 -0.84 7.65 11.59
N GLU A 33 -0.32 8.75 11.05
CA GLU A 33 -1.10 9.79 10.37
C GLU A 33 -1.33 9.51 8.88
N ALA A 34 -0.60 8.54 8.31
CA ALA A 34 -0.73 8.16 6.90
C ALA A 34 -1.72 7.00 6.75
N ASP A 35 -2.59 7.08 5.75
CA ASP A 35 -3.46 5.97 5.39
C ASP A 35 -2.64 4.85 4.74
N VAL A 36 -2.99 3.60 5.03
CA VAL A 36 -2.40 2.44 4.35
C VAL A 36 -3.40 1.89 3.34
N HIS A 37 -3.06 1.99 2.06
CA HIS A 37 -3.81 1.45 0.93
C HIS A 37 -3.07 0.27 0.29
N ILE A 38 -3.74 -0.88 0.26
CA ILE A 38 -3.23 -2.09 -0.37
C ILE A 38 -4.16 -2.45 -1.51
N VAL A 39 -3.67 -2.35 -2.74
CA VAL A 39 -4.41 -2.80 -3.91
C VAL A 39 -4.31 -4.32 -4.00
N LEU A 40 -5.42 -5.01 -3.81
CA LEU A 40 -5.48 -6.47 -3.86
C LEU A 40 -6.02 -6.92 -5.21
N ILE A 41 -5.17 -7.58 -6.01
CA ILE A 41 -5.56 -8.20 -7.28
C ILE A 41 -6.33 -9.48 -6.99
N ALA A 42 -7.66 -9.39 -6.89
CA ALA A 42 -8.55 -10.49 -6.56
C ALA A 42 -10.00 -10.17 -6.94
N ASP A 43 -10.82 -11.21 -7.15
CA ASP A 43 -12.26 -11.05 -7.34
C ASP A 43 -13.00 -10.70 -6.04
N SER A 44 -12.45 -11.11 -4.89
CA SER A 44 -13.01 -10.84 -3.56
C SER A 44 -11.93 -10.81 -2.47
N ILE A 45 -12.23 -10.19 -1.33
CA ILE A 45 -11.35 -10.20 -0.15
C ILE A 45 -11.52 -11.55 0.56
N PRO A 46 -10.45 -12.33 0.78
CA PRO A 46 -10.51 -13.56 1.58
C PRO A 46 -10.97 -13.31 3.02
N GLU A 47 -11.64 -14.29 3.62
CA GLU A 47 -12.17 -14.19 4.99
C GLU A 47 -11.09 -13.81 6.02
N SER A 48 -9.90 -14.39 5.88
CA SER A 48 -8.73 -14.11 6.74
C SER A 48 -8.27 -12.64 6.70
N LEU A 49 -8.62 -11.90 5.64
CA LEU A 49 -8.24 -10.52 5.42
C LEU A 49 -9.39 -9.53 5.68
N LEU A 50 -10.60 -9.99 5.98
CA LEU A 50 -11.74 -9.13 6.33
C LEU A 50 -11.47 -8.14 7.47
N PRO A 51 -10.71 -8.50 8.54
CA PRO A 51 -10.35 -7.54 9.59
C PRO A 51 -9.57 -6.32 9.09
N TRP A 52 -8.95 -6.43 7.90
CA TRP A 52 -8.12 -5.40 7.27
C TRP A 52 -8.81 -4.75 6.06
N SER A 53 -10.08 -5.06 5.82
CA SER A 53 -10.83 -4.67 4.62
C SER A 53 -10.85 -3.16 4.34
N SER A 54 -10.80 -2.31 5.37
CA SER A 54 -10.74 -0.85 5.20
C SER A 54 -9.45 -0.38 4.51
N ASN A 55 -8.35 -1.14 4.66
CA ASN A 55 -7.06 -0.87 4.00
C ASN A 55 -7.00 -1.46 2.59
N LEU A 56 -7.90 -2.38 2.23
CA LEU A 56 -7.85 -3.11 0.97
C LEU A 56 -8.68 -2.44 -0.11
N LYS A 57 -8.09 -2.32 -1.30
CA LYS A 57 -8.72 -1.79 -2.51
C LYS A 57 -8.74 -2.93 -3.52
N LEU A 58 -9.91 -3.51 -3.75
CA LEU A 58 -10.04 -4.62 -4.70
C LEU A 58 -9.82 -4.11 -6.13
N PHE A 59 -8.98 -4.83 -6.86
CA PHE A 59 -8.84 -4.68 -8.30
C PHE A 59 -9.06 -6.04 -8.95
N LYS A 60 -10.07 -6.10 -9.83
CA LYS A 60 -10.42 -7.35 -10.49
C LYS A 60 -9.27 -7.80 -11.41
N PRO A 61 -8.82 -9.07 -11.34
CA PRO A 61 -7.77 -9.57 -12.21
C PRO A 61 -8.12 -9.39 -13.70
N ILE A 62 -7.16 -8.89 -14.47
CA ILE A 62 -7.25 -8.84 -15.93
C ILE A 62 -6.87 -10.20 -16.49
N GLU A 63 -7.76 -10.80 -17.29
CA GLU A 63 -7.54 -12.11 -17.90
C GLU A 63 -6.33 -12.09 -18.86
N GLY A 64 -5.58 -13.19 -18.90
CA GLY A 64 -4.41 -13.33 -19.78
C GLY A 64 -3.13 -12.65 -19.28
N LEU A 65 -3.16 -11.95 -18.14
CA LEU A 65 -1.99 -11.36 -17.49
C LEU A 65 -1.75 -11.97 -16.11
N HIS A 66 -0.49 -12.25 -15.78
CA HIS A 66 -0.15 -12.78 -14.45
C HIS A 66 -0.46 -11.75 -13.36
N THR A 67 -1.15 -12.16 -12.28
CA THR A 67 -1.63 -11.26 -11.22
C THR A 67 -0.49 -10.54 -10.49
N ALA A 68 0.63 -11.21 -10.25
CA ALA A 68 1.82 -10.56 -9.70
C ALA A 68 2.34 -9.40 -10.58
N PHE A 69 2.30 -9.54 -11.91
CA PHE A 69 2.66 -8.46 -12.83
C PHE A 69 1.66 -7.30 -12.74
N GLN A 70 0.36 -7.61 -12.67
CA GLN A 70 -0.69 -6.60 -12.45
C GLN A 70 -0.48 -5.84 -11.13
N ALA A 71 -0.13 -6.53 -10.04
CA ALA A 71 0.18 -5.92 -8.75
C ALA A 71 1.38 -4.96 -8.84
N GLN A 72 2.46 -5.38 -9.50
CA GLN A 72 3.63 -4.52 -9.71
C GLN A 72 3.29 -3.25 -10.50
N CYS A 73 2.54 -3.40 -11.59
CA CYS A 73 2.14 -2.26 -12.42
C CYS A 73 1.17 -1.34 -11.70
N ILE A 74 0.11 -1.88 -11.08
CA ILE A 74 -0.95 -1.05 -10.50
C ILE A 74 -0.42 -0.20 -9.35
N ARG A 75 0.57 -0.67 -8.57
CA ARG A 75 1.17 0.15 -7.52
C ARG A 75 1.75 1.46 -8.03
N LEU A 76 2.29 1.48 -9.25
CA LEU A 76 2.85 2.69 -9.86
C LEU A 76 1.77 3.66 -10.34
N LEU A 77 0.57 3.14 -10.64
CA LEU A 77 -0.52 3.90 -11.25
C LEU A 77 -1.56 4.35 -10.21
N TYR A 78 -1.79 3.54 -9.18
CA TYR A 78 -2.79 3.75 -8.14
C TYR A 78 -2.64 5.07 -7.36
N PRO A 79 -1.44 5.67 -7.17
CA PRO A 79 -1.32 6.99 -6.56
C PRO A 79 -2.24 8.05 -7.20
N ARG A 80 -2.57 7.92 -8.50
CA ARG A 80 -3.52 8.82 -9.17
C ARG A 80 -4.94 8.80 -8.59
N GLU A 81 -5.34 7.69 -7.98
CA GLU A 81 -6.68 7.48 -7.40
C GLU A 81 -6.77 7.91 -5.93
N VAL A 82 -5.64 8.29 -5.31
CA VAL A 82 -5.61 8.78 -3.93
C VAL A 82 -6.04 10.25 -3.93
N LEU A 83 -7.19 10.52 -3.32
CA LEU A 83 -7.76 11.86 -3.20
C LEU A 83 -7.25 12.56 -1.94
N ARG A 84 -5.97 12.94 -1.93
CA ARG A 84 -5.32 13.70 -0.85
C ARG A 84 -4.36 14.73 -1.43
N ASP A 85 -4.18 15.83 -0.70
CA ASP A 85 -3.25 16.89 -1.08
C ASP A 85 -1.79 16.52 -0.73
N GLU A 86 -1.61 15.64 0.26
CA GLU A 86 -0.29 15.16 0.66
C GLU A 86 0.25 14.10 -0.30
N GLY A 87 1.57 13.89 -0.28
CA GLY A 87 2.26 12.92 -1.12
C GLY A 87 1.87 11.46 -0.83
N VAL A 88 2.01 10.63 -1.86
CA VAL A 88 1.83 9.19 -1.80
C VAL A 88 3.19 8.51 -1.82
N LEU A 89 3.46 7.66 -0.81
CA LEU A 89 4.63 6.80 -0.80
C LEU A 89 4.24 5.41 -1.33
N ILE A 90 4.87 4.98 -2.42
CA ILE A 90 4.74 3.60 -2.90
C ILE A 90 5.84 2.71 -2.30
N THR A 91 5.52 1.46 -1.98
CA THR A 91 6.49 0.50 -1.41
C THR A 91 6.14 -0.94 -1.78
N ASP A 92 7.11 -1.84 -1.72
CA ASP A 92 6.87 -3.30 -1.81
C ASP A 92 6.12 -3.83 -0.59
N MET A 93 5.36 -4.92 -0.78
CA MET A 93 4.53 -5.57 0.25
C MET A 93 5.39 -6.21 1.36
N ASP A 94 6.57 -6.71 0.99
CA ASP A 94 7.54 -7.35 1.89
C ASP A 94 8.55 -6.36 2.49
N MET A 95 8.38 -5.06 2.23
CA MET A 95 9.24 -3.99 2.78
C MET A 95 8.57 -3.30 3.96
N PHE A 96 9.10 -3.55 5.16
CA PHE A 96 8.63 -2.95 6.40
C PHE A 96 9.39 -1.67 6.77
N PRO A 97 8.69 -0.61 7.21
CA PRO A 97 9.34 0.58 7.71
C PRO A 97 9.99 0.33 9.06
N ALA A 98 11.22 0.81 9.24
CA ALA A 98 11.97 0.63 10.48
C ALA A 98 12.07 1.91 11.33
N ASN A 99 12.03 3.09 10.72
CA ASN A 99 12.27 4.35 11.42
C ASN A 99 11.50 5.52 10.79
N ARG A 100 10.71 6.21 11.60
CA ARG A 100 9.94 7.39 11.20
C ARG A 100 10.81 8.53 10.68
N ARG A 101 11.95 8.78 11.33
CA ARG A 101 12.89 9.86 10.99
C ARG A 101 13.38 9.73 9.55
N TYR A 102 13.57 8.50 9.07
CA TYR A 102 13.99 8.25 7.69
C TYR A 102 12.97 8.79 6.68
N TYR A 103 11.67 8.61 6.94
CA TYR A 103 10.62 9.02 6.00
C TYR A 103 10.24 10.49 6.14
N VAL A 104 10.25 11.04 7.36
CA VAL A 104 9.78 12.42 7.61
C VAL A 104 10.87 13.45 7.39
N ASN A 105 12.07 13.26 7.96
CA ASN A 105 13.12 14.28 7.91
C ASN A 105 13.74 14.38 6.52
N SER A 106 13.82 13.27 5.78
CA SER A 106 14.42 13.25 4.43
C SER A 106 13.64 14.08 3.41
N ILE A 107 12.38 14.41 3.70
CA ILE A 107 11.50 15.20 2.82
C ILE A 107 11.10 16.54 3.46
N GLU A 108 11.68 16.91 4.60
CA GLU A 108 11.32 18.13 5.34
C GLU A 108 11.53 19.41 4.52
N SER A 109 12.50 19.41 3.60
CA SER A 109 12.78 20.53 2.69
C SER A 109 12.06 20.45 1.34
N ALA A 110 11.34 19.36 1.05
CA ALA A 110 10.56 19.28 -0.19
C ALA A 110 9.51 20.41 -0.25
N PRO A 111 9.16 20.96 -1.41
CA PRO A 111 8.04 21.89 -1.49
C PRO A 111 6.75 21.20 -1.05
N ASP A 112 5.86 21.95 -0.41
CA ASP A 112 4.46 21.54 -0.30
C ASP A 112 3.80 21.68 -1.69
N SER A 113 2.85 20.80 -1.99
CA SER A 113 2.15 20.69 -3.28
C SER A 113 1.41 21.96 -3.67
#